data_AF-A0A8J3M060-F1
#
_entry.id   AF-A0A8J3M060-F1
#
_cell.length_a   1.000
_cell.length_b   1.000
_cell.length_c   1.000
_cell.angle_alpha   90.00
_cell.angle_beta   90.00
_cell.angle_gamma   90.00
#
_symmetry.space_group_name_H-M   'P 1'
#
loop_
_entity.id
_entity.type
_entity.pdbx_description
1 polymer ?
#
loop_
_entity_poly.entity_id
_entity_poly.type
_entity_poly.pdbx_seq_one_letter_code
_entity_poly.pdbx_strand_id
1 'polypeptide(L)'
;MSNGAVPQTRIGLPSSLDNRPVALQRLSATRYPLRVRLVIARCSVDYIGRLTAHLPLATRLLMVKADGSVSIHADDRAYKPLNWMSPPCRVEEAPGVWRVVNKAGEELRITIEEVLHDTSYELGVDPGLIKDGVEAHLQELLAATPTVLGEGYTLIRREYPTAIGPVDLLCRDAAGATVAVEIKRRGEIDGVEQLTRYLELLGRDPLLAPVSGVFAAQEIKPQARVLAEDRGIRCVVLDYHALRGITRDEMTLF
;
A
#
# COMPACT_ATOMS: atom_id res chain seq x y z
N MET A 1 -35.45 31.93 -72.15
CA MET A 1 -34.38 31.77 -71.14
C MET A 1 -34.24 33.10 -70.42
N SER A 2 -34.26 33.06 -69.09
CA SER A 2 -34.59 34.16 -68.17
C SER A 2 -33.53 35.27 -68.09
N ASN A 3 -34.00 36.52 -68.14
CA ASN A 3 -33.29 37.72 -67.67
C ASN A 3 -33.54 37.91 -66.16
N GLY A 4 -32.51 38.26 -65.39
CA GLY A 4 -32.64 38.62 -63.98
C GLY A 4 -31.38 39.30 -63.47
N ALA A 5 -31.54 40.55 -63.04
CA ALA A 5 -30.51 41.52 -62.69
C ALA A 5 -29.77 41.23 -61.36
N VAL A 6 -28.57 41.81 -61.24
CA VAL A 6 -27.75 41.92 -60.03
C VAL A 6 -28.27 43.07 -59.15
N PRO A 7 -28.29 42.92 -57.80
CA PRO A 7 -27.53 43.89 -56.98
C PRO A 7 -26.90 43.34 -55.68
N GLN A 8 -25.67 43.81 -55.46
CA GLN A 8 -24.99 44.26 -54.22
C GLN A 8 -25.33 43.64 -52.85
N THR A 9 -24.31 43.06 -52.20
CA THR A 9 -24.31 42.72 -50.77
C THR A 9 -23.45 43.73 -49.98
N ARG A 10 -24.06 44.43 -49.02
CA ARG A 10 -23.37 45.14 -47.91
C ARG A 10 -23.64 44.40 -46.59
N ILE A 11 -22.65 44.55 -45.71
CA ILE A 11 -22.38 43.92 -44.41
C ILE A 11 -23.43 44.23 -43.34
N GLY A 12 -23.69 43.28 -42.42
CA GLY A 12 -24.38 43.52 -41.15
C GLY A 12 -24.35 42.29 -40.22
N LEU A 13 -23.75 42.45 -39.03
CA LEU A 13 -23.60 41.46 -37.94
C LEU A 13 -24.95 40.94 -37.40
N PRO A 14 -25.04 39.72 -36.84
CA PRO A 14 -26.19 39.33 -36.04
C PRO A 14 -25.99 39.68 -34.56
N SER A 15 -27.01 40.31 -34.00
CA SER A 15 -27.21 40.55 -32.58
C SER A 15 -28.23 39.57 -31.99
N SER A 16 -27.89 39.04 -30.81
CA SER A 16 -28.76 38.83 -29.65
C SER A 16 -29.57 37.53 -29.47
N LEU A 17 -29.46 37.03 -28.23
CA LEU A 17 -30.43 36.28 -27.43
C LEU A 17 -30.51 34.75 -27.59
N ASP A 18 -29.71 34.03 -26.81
CA ASP A 18 -30.16 32.79 -26.18
C ASP A 18 -30.04 32.94 -24.65
N ASN A 19 -31.20 33.02 -23.98
CA ASN A 19 -31.34 33.31 -22.56
C ASN A 19 -31.97 32.09 -21.91
N ARG A 20 -31.14 31.21 -21.32
CA ARG A 20 -31.58 30.16 -20.40
C ARG A 20 -30.78 30.26 -19.10
N PRO A 21 -31.42 30.36 -17.93
CA PRO A 21 -30.72 30.35 -16.67
C PRO A 21 -30.40 28.89 -16.30
N VAL A 22 -29.12 28.51 -16.34
CA VAL A 22 -28.67 27.29 -15.66
C VAL A 22 -28.24 27.68 -14.26
N ALA A 23 -29.18 27.57 -13.32
CA ALA A 23 -28.90 27.65 -11.90
C ALA A 23 -28.18 26.38 -11.43
N LEU A 24 -26.97 26.59 -10.88
CA LEU A 24 -26.35 25.89 -9.75
C LEU A 24 -26.72 24.41 -9.52
N GLN A 25 -25.74 23.51 -9.66
CA GLN A 25 -25.40 22.56 -8.59
C GLN A 25 -24.04 21.85 -8.77
N ARG A 26 -23.19 22.08 -7.76
CA ARG A 26 -22.33 21.09 -7.06
C ARG A 26 -20.90 20.80 -7.57
N LEU A 27 -20.00 21.24 -6.68
CA LEU A 27 -18.70 20.69 -6.27
C LEU A 27 -17.49 20.96 -7.18
N SER A 28 -16.69 21.93 -6.71
CA SER A 28 -15.26 22.07 -6.96
C SER A 28 -14.56 20.72 -6.91
N ALA A 29 -14.31 20.12 -8.08
CA ALA A 29 -13.34 19.06 -8.21
C ALA A 29 -11.96 19.70 -8.08
N THR A 30 -11.28 19.46 -6.96
CA THR A 30 -9.84 19.72 -6.85
C THR A 30 -9.17 18.98 -8.01
N ARG A 31 -8.81 19.71 -9.08
CA ARG A 31 -8.11 19.13 -10.22
C ARG A 31 -6.68 18.84 -9.77
N TYR A 32 -6.42 17.60 -9.41
CA TYR A 32 -5.05 17.13 -9.26
C TYR A 32 -4.30 17.27 -10.59
N PRO A 33 -2.98 17.48 -10.56
CA PRO A 33 -2.21 17.43 -11.79
C PRO A 33 -2.45 16.08 -12.46
N LEU A 34 -2.64 16.03 -13.78
CA LEU A 34 -2.80 14.76 -14.52
C LEU A 34 -1.46 14.00 -14.64
N ARG A 35 -0.39 14.54 -14.06
CA ARG A 35 1.01 14.14 -14.24
C ARG A 35 1.72 14.16 -12.91
N VAL A 36 2.71 13.29 -12.74
CA VAL A 36 3.66 13.41 -11.63
C VAL A 36 4.59 14.59 -11.92
N ARG A 37 4.81 15.45 -10.93
CA ARG A 37 5.77 16.56 -10.98
C ARG A 37 6.92 16.25 -10.03
N LEU A 38 8.14 16.41 -10.55
CA LEU A 38 9.39 16.21 -9.84
C LEU A 38 10.09 17.56 -9.76
N VAL A 39 10.28 18.07 -8.53
CA VAL A 39 10.94 19.35 -8.29
C VAL A 39 12.15 19.13 -7.41
N ILE A 40 13.33 19.50 -7.91
CA ILE A 40 14.55 19.58 -7.10
C ILE A 40 14.69 21.02 -6.65
N ALA A 41 14.64 21.25 -5.35
CA ALA A 41 14.68 22.59 -4.79
C ALA A 41 15.50 22.66 -3.50
N ARG A 42 16.18 23.78 -3.30
CA ARG A 42 16.66 24.18 -1.98
C ARG A 42 15.47 24.68 -1.18
N CYS A 43 15.12 23.97 -0.13
CA CYS A 43 13.92 24.24 0.63
C CYS A 43 14.06 23.84 2.10
N SER A 44 13.22 24.39 2.96
CA SER A 44 12.92 23.85 4.29
C SER A 44 11.47 23.38 4.32
N VAL A 45 11.14 22.49 5.26
CA VAL A 45 9.79 21.94 5.39
C VAL A 45 9.35 21.94 6.83
N ASP A 46 8.17 22.49 7.09
CA ASP A 46 7.48 22.39 8.37
C ASP A 46 6.22 21.56 8.19
N TYR A 47 6.06 20.53 9.03
CA TYR A 47 4.81 19.81 9.16
C TYR A 47 4.07 20.29 10.41
N ILE A 48 2.81 20.66 10.21
CA ILE A 48 1.92 21.18 11.24
C ILE A 48 0.69 20.27 11.25
N GLY A 49 0.61 19.39 12.24
CA GLY A 49 -0.51 18.46 12.39
C GLY A 49 -0.59 17.91 13.80
N ARG A 50 -0.82 16.59 13.92
CA ARG A 50 -0.83 15.88 15.22
C ARG A 50 0.50 15.93 15.96
N LEU A 51 1.58 16.14 15.23
CA LEU A 51 2.91 16.43 15.72
C LEU A 51 3.50 17.59 14.93
N THR A 52 4.57 18.19 15.44
CA THR A 52 5.38 19.16 14.69
C THR A 52 6.66 18.48 14.23
N ALA A 53 7.02 18.69 12.96
CA ALA A 53 8.30 18.23 12.42
C ALA A 53 8.91 19.32 11.54
N HIS A 54 10.23 19.46 11.61
CA HIS A 54 10.98 20.45 10.85
C HIS A 54 12.12 19.78 10.08
N LEU A 55 12.23 20.11 8.80
CA LEU A 55 13.37 19.79 7.95
C LEU A 55 14.11 21.11 7.65
N PRO A 56 15.38 21.25 8.07
CA PRO A 56 16.16 22.47 7.84
C PRO A 56 16.44 22.67 6.35
N LEU A 57 16.90 23.86 5.97
CA LEU A 57 17.21 24.19 4.58
C LEU A 57 18.21 23.18 3.97
N ALA A 58 17.82 22.53 2.88
CA ALA A 58 18.68 21.64 2.09
C ALA A 58 18.10 21.46 0.68
N THR A 59 18.91 20.93 -0.25
CA THR A 59 18.43 20.46 -1.55
C THR A 59 17.65 19.17 -1.38
N ARG A 60 16.42 19.12 -1.90
CA ARG A 60 15.52 17.97 -1.78
C ARG A 60 14.77 17.70 -3.07
N LEU A 61 14.34 16.45 -3.24
CA LEU A 61 13.35 16.07 -4.24
C LEU A 61 11.95 16.18 -3.62
N LEU A 62 11.13 17.06 -4.19
CA LEU A 62 9.70 17.16 -3.97
C LEU A 62 8.99 16.40 -5.09
N MET A 63 8.26 15.35 -4.73
CA MET A 63 7.45 14.58 -5.67
C MET A 63 5.98 14.84 -5.39
N VAL A 64 5.28 15.43 -6.37
CA VAL A 64 3.83 15.68 -6.35
C VAL A 64 3.19 14.75 -7.36
N LYS A 65 2.42 13.76 -6.90
CA LYS A 65 1.79 12.77 -7.78
C LYS A 65 0.43 13.25 -8.28
N ALA A 66 -0.04 12.57 -9.33
CA ALA A 66 -1.31 12.87 -9.97
C ALA A 66 -2.55 12.58 -9.11
N ASP A 67 -2.42 11.80 -8.04
CA ASP A 67 -3.48 11.59 -7.04
C ASP A 67 -3.52 12.69 -5.97
N GLY A 68 -2.57 13.63 -6.01
CA GLY A 68 -2.39 14.69 -5.01
C GLY A 68 -1.53 14.32 -3.82
N SER A 69 -0.91 13.14 -3.80
CA SER A 69 0.10 12.84 -2.78
C SER A 69 1.35 13.68 -2.99
N VAL A 70 1.97 14.11 -1.89
CA VAL A 70 3.23 14.85 -1.89
C VAL A 70 4.23 14.14 -0.99
N SER A 71 5.48 14.03 -1.44
CA SER A 71 6.55 13.42 -0.65
C SER A 71 7.88 14.14 -0.83
N ILE A 72 8.67 14.17 0.24
CA ILE A 72 9.93 14.90 0.36
C ILE A 72 11.05 13.89 0.60
N HIS A 73 12.05 13.90 -0.28
CA HIS A 73 13.16 12.95 -0.28
C HIS A 73 14.51 13.66 -0.18
N ALA A 74 15.49 12.94 0.37
CA ALA A 74 16.91 13.28 0.36
C ALA A 74 17.71 12.06 -0.13
N ASP A 75 18.96 12.27 -0.54
CA ASP A 75 19.81 11.20 -1.07
C ASP A 75 20.28 10.22 0.02
N ASP A 76 20.22 10.60 1.29
CA ASP A 76 20.76 9.82 2.39
C ASP A 76 19.67 9.08 3.19
N ARG A 77 20.01 7.82 3.53
CA ARG A 77 19.45 7.02 4.63
C ARG A 77 18.04 6.44 4.53
N ALA A 78 17.26 6.62 3.45
CA ALA A 78 15.99 5.89 3.35
C ALA A 78 15.49 5.69 1.91
N TYR A 79 14.95 4.50 1.63
CA TYR A 79 14.05 4.32 0.47
C TYR A 79 12.68 4.99 0.68
N LYS A 80 12.39 5.40 1.92
CA LYS A 80 11.16 6.08 2.32
C LYS A 80 11.36 7.59 2.30
N PRO A 81 10.32 8.39 2.00
CA PRO A 81 10.39 9.83 2.13
C PRO A 81 10.65 10.27 3.58
N LEU A 82 11.34 11.40 3.75
CA LEU A 82 11.55 12.05 5.05
C LEU A 82 10.24 12.60 5.64
N ASN A 83 9.36 13.09 4.77
CA ASN A 83 8.02 13.53 5.13
C ASN A 83 7.09 13.39 3.92
N TRP A 84 5.81 13.10 4.14
CA TRP A 84 4.84 12.87 3.07
C TRP A 84 3.43 13.15 3.52
N MET A 85 2.55 13.39 2.55
CA MET A 85 1.12 13.46 2.78
C MET A 85 0.36 12.66 1.73
N SER A 86 -0.53 11.80 2.22
CA SER A 86 -1.36 10.92 1.40
C SER A 86 -2.55 11.69 0.83
N PRO A 87 -3.06 11.30 -0.34
CA PRO A 87 -4.17 11.99 -0.94
C PRO A 87 -5.45 11.72 -0.12
N PRO A 88 -6.47 12.59 -0.24
CA PRO A 88 -6.48 13.80 -1.04
C PRO A 88 -5.82 14.98 -0.33
N CYS A 89 -4.94 15.69 -1.03
CA CYS A 89 -4.36 16.94 -0.58
C CYS A 89 -4.77 18.12 -1.47
N ARG A 90 -4.85 19.32 -0.91
CA ARG A 90 -4.86 20.57 -1.67
C ARG A 90 -3.44 21.13 -1.69
N VAL A 91 -2.89 21.34 -2.87
CA VAL A 91 -1.59 22.01 -3.06
C VAL A 91 -1.85 23.46 -3.45
N GLU A 92 -1.29 24.40 -2.68
CA GLU A 92 -1.33 25.83 -2.95
C GLU A 92 0.10 26.33 -3.13
N GLU A 93 0.40 26.85 -4.32
CA GLU A 93 1.72 27.37 -4.65
C GLU A 93 1.69 28.90 -4.62
N ALA A 94 2.51 29.49 -3.77
CA ALA A 94 2.80 30.91 -3.77
C ALA A 94 4.31 31.13 -3.97
N PRO A 95 4.74 32.33 -4.39
CA PRO A 95 6.17 32.65 -4.48
C PRO A 95 6.89 32.37 -3.16
N GLY A 96 7.90 31.50 -3.20
CA GLY A 96 8.73 31.13 -2.05
C GLY A 96 8.08 30.18 -1.04
N VAL A 97 6.80 29.81 -1.17
CA VAL A 97 6.15 28.89 -0.23
C VAL A 97 5.05 28.06 -0.88
N TRP A 98 5.10 26.76 -0.66
CA TRP A 98 4.02 25.84 -1.01
C TRP A 98 3.33 25.34 0.25
N ARG A 99 2.01 25.26 0.21
CA ARG A 99 1.20 24.67 1.28
C ARG A 99 0.47 23.47 0.73
N VAL A 100 0.72 22.32 1.32
CA VAL A 100 -0.03 21.08 1.05
C VAL A 100 -0.91 20.83 2.27
N VAL A 101 -2.22 20.70 2.09
CA VAL A 101 -3.18 20.51 3.19
C VAL A 101 -4.02 19.25 2.95
N ASN A 102 -4.10 18.35 3.94
CA ASN A 102 -4.95 17.15 3.84
C ASN A 102 -6.37 17.39 4.38
N LYS A 103 -7.22 16.37 4.27
CA LYS A 103 -8.61 16.40 4.79
C LYS A 103 -8.73 16.66 6.30
N ALA A 104 -7.71 16.31 7.08
CA ALA A 104 -7.69 16.52 8.52
C ALA A 104 -7.22 17.95 8.90
N GLY A 105 -6.84 18.77 7.91
CA GLY A 105 -6.31 20.11 8.13
C GLY A 105 -4.83 20.15 8.51
N GLU A 106 -4.12 19.01 8.44
CA GLU A 106 -2.67 18.99 8.62
C GLU A 106 -1.99 19.60 7.39
N GLU A 107 -0.89 20.33 7.63
CA GLU A 107 -0.18 21.12 6.63
C GLU A 107 1.28 20.65 6.49
N LEU A 108 1.73 20.42 5.25
CA LEU A 108 3.14 20.51 4.88
C LEU A 108 3.39 21.87 4.25
N ARG A 109 4.14 22.72 4.97
CA ARG A 109 4.63 24.00 4.48
C ARG A 109 6.04 23.83 3.96
N ILE A 110 6.24 24.05 2.67
CA ILE A 110 7.52 23.92 2.00
C ILE A 110 7.98 25.33 1.63
N THR A 111 9.03 25.82 2.29
CA THR A 111 9.62 27.13 1.96
C THR A 111 10.68 26.91 0.91
N ILE A 112 10.48 27.49 -0.28
CA ILE A 112 11.36 27.33 -1.44
C ILE A 112 12.33 28.52 -1.49
N GLU A 113 13.62 28.25 -1.39
CA GLU A 113 14.68 29.25 -1.61
C GLU A 113 15.06 29.31 -3.09
N GLU A 114 15.26 28.14 -3.72
CA GLU A 114 15.69 28.03 -5.11
C GLU A 114 15.11 26.76 -5.72
N VAL A 115 14.59 26.86 -6.95
CA VAL A 115 14.22 25.70 -7.76
C VAL A 115 15.36 25.41 -8.73
N LEU A 116 15.98 24.23 -8.57
CA LEU A 116 17.08 23.76 -9.42
C LEU A 116 16.55 22.99 -10.64
N HIS A 117 15.43 22.29 -10.48
CA HIS A 117 14.80 21.53 -11.54
C HIS A 117 13.29 21.39 -11.29
N ASP A 118 12.49 21.43 -12.36
CA ASP A 118 11.04 21.26 -12.30
C ASP A 118 10.55 20.62 -13.60
N THR A 119 10.11 19.35 -13.51
CA THR A 119 9.60 18.60 -14.66
C THR A 119 8.34 17.83 -14.32
N SER A 120 7.52 17.57 -15.33
CA SER A 120 6.27 16.83 -15.19
C SER A 120 6.15 15.72 -16.23
N TYR A 121 5.73 14.53 -15.80
CA TYR A 121 5.62 13.34 -16.63
C TYR A 121 4.27 12.64 -16.48
N GLU A 122 3.80 12.07 -17.58
CA GLU A 122 2.63 11.20 -17.58
C GLU A 122 3.11 9.75 -17.48
N LEU A 123 2.73 9.06 -16.41
CA LEU A 123 3.13 7.66 -16.20
C LEU A 123 2.19 6.67 -16.90
N GLY A 124 1.04 7.14 -17.40
CA GLY A 124 0.02 6.29 -18.01
C GLY A 124 -0.81 5.52 -16.97
N VAL A 125 -1.47 4.47 -17.43
CA VAL A 125 -2.26 3.56 -16.58
C VAL A 125 -1.33 2.59 -15.89
N ASP A 126 -1.31 2.61 -14.56
CA ASP A 126 -0.56 1.66 -13.76
C ASP A 126 -1.28 0.30 -13.76
N PRO A 127 -0.63 -0.81 -14.15
CA PRO A 127 -1.23 -2.14 -14.13
C PRO A 127 -1.39 -2.71 -12.71
N GLY A 128 -0.90 -2.01 -11.69
CA GLY A 128 -0.84 -2.47 -10.31
C GLY A 128 0.44 -3.24 -10.02
N LEU A 129 0.88 -3.14 -8.76
CA LEU A 129 1.88 -4.06 -8.23
C LEU A 129 1.31 -5.48 -8.16
N ILE A 130 1.82 -6.37 -9.00
CA ILE A 130 1.52 -7.80 -8.89
C ILE A 130 2.39 -8.35 -7.76
N LYS A 131 1.77 -8.64 -6.62
CA LYS A 131 2.43 -9.42 -5.57
C LYS A 131 2.34 -10.89 -5.97
N ASP A 132 3.47 -11.57 -6.07
CA ASP A 132 3.51 -13.02 -6.26
C ASP A 132 2.63 -13.63 -5.16
N GLY A 133 1.43 -14.11 -5.50
CA GLY A 133 0.42 -14.63 -4.56
C GLY A 133 0.84 -15.93 -3.87
N VAL A 134 2.14 -16.14 -3.69
CA VAL A 134 2.78 -17.30 -3.07
C VAL A 134 2.26 -17.52 -1.67
N GLU A 135 1.99 -16.48 -0.87
CA GLU A 135 1.43 -16.65 0.48
C GLU A 135 -0.02 -17.15 0.42
N ALA A 136 -0.86 -16.57 -0.44
CA ALA A 136 -2.21 -17.05 -0.67
C ALA A 136 -2.21 -18.50 -1.19
N HIS A 137 -1.28 -18.84 -2.09
CA HIS A 137 -1.15 -20.19 -2.60
C HIS A 137 -0.60 -21.18 -1.55
N LEU A 138 0.37 -20.77 -0.73
CA LEU A 138 0.84 -21.57 0.41
C LEU A 138 -0.30 -21.84 1.39
N GLN A 139 -1.14 -20.84 1.67
CA GLN A 139 -2.32 -21.00 2.49
C GLN A 139 -3.29 -22.02 1.89
N GLU A 140 -3.54 -21.97 0.58
CA GLU A 140 -4.40 -22.94 -0.12
C GLU A 140 -3.83 -24.37 -0.07
N LEU A 141 -2.54 -24.52 -0.35
CA LEU A 141 -1.86 -25.83 -0.34
C LEU A 141 -1.83 -26.44 1.06
N LEU A 142 -1.53 -25.63 2.08
CA LEU A 142 -1.52 -26.08 3.48
C LEU A 142 -2.93 -26.34 4.02
N ALA A 143 -3.93 -25.59 3.58
CA ALA A 143 -5.32 -25.88 3.91
C ALA A 143 -5.79 -27.22 3.31
N ALA A 144 -5.33 -27.55 2.09
CA ALA A 144 -5.62 -28.82 1.43
C ALA A 144 -4.83 -29.99 2.05
N THR A 145 -3.62 -29.73 2.57
CA THR A 145 -2.74 -30.75 3.18
C THR A 145 -2.20 -30.29 4.53
N PRO A 146 -3.05 -30.18 5.59
CA PRO A 146 -2.60 -29.66 6.89
C PRO A 146 -1.57 -30.56 7.58
N THR A 147 -1.47 -31.82 7.18
CA THR A 147 -0.50 -32.78 7.70
C THR A 147 0.96 -32.40 7.47
N VAL A 148 1.24 -31.50 6.52
CA VAL A 148 2.56 -30.89 6.32
C VAL A 148 2.98 -30.06 7.53
N LEU A 149 2.01 -29.48 8.25
CA LEU A 149 2.26 -28.76 9.48
C LEU A 149 2.54 -29.71 10.64
N GLY A 150 1.90 -30.87 10.68
CA GLY A 150 2.14 -31.92 11.68
C GLY A 150 1.23 -33.13 11.46
N GLU A 151 1.68 -34.32 11.85
CA GLU A 151 0.89 -35.53 11.70
C GLU A 151 -0.47 -35.42 12.40
N GLY A 152 -1.54 -35.90 11.74
CA GLY A 152 -2.90 -35.84 12.25
C GLY A 152 -3.55 -34.44 12.27
N TYR A 153 -2.88 -33.41 11.75
CA TYR A 153 -3.46 -32.07 11.68
C TYR A 153 -4.68 -32.03 10.74
N THR A 154 -5.72 -31.32 11.17
CA THR A 154 -6.93 -31.07 10.38
C THR A 154 -7.27 -29.59 10.37
N LEU A 155 -7.79 -29.09 9.24
CA LEU A 155 -8.18 -27.69 9.09
C LEU A 155 -9.50 -27.43 9.83
N ILE A 156 -9.54 -26.39 10.66
CA ILE A 156 -10.80 -25.81 11.15
C ILE A 156 -11.30 -24.79 10.14
N ARG A 157 -10.45 -23.80 9.81
CA ARG A 157 -10.83 -22.69 8.93
C ARG A 157 -9.61 -21.95 8.38
N ARG A 158 -9.71 -21.49 7.13
CA ARG A 158 -8.83 -20.48 6.53
C ARG A 158 -9.27 -19.08 6.92
N GLU A 159 -8.30 -18.18 7.09
CA GLU A 159 -8.54 -16.77 7.42
C GLU A 159 -9.51 -16.64 8.60
N TYR A 160 -9.18 -17.32 9.71
CA TYR A 160 -10.04 -17.34 10.89
C TYR A 160 -10.18 -15.92 11.44
N PRO A 161 -11.40 -15.35 11.48
CA PRO A 161 -11.59 -13.95 11.79
C PRO A 161 -11.26 -13.65 13.26
N THR A 162 -10.53 -12.56 13.49
CA THR A 162 -10.30 -12.00 14.83
C THR A 162 -10.50 -10.49 14.83
N ALA A 163 -10.53 -9.88 16.02
CA ALA A 163 -10.66 -8.43 16.17
C ALA A 163 -9.48 -7.63 15.59
N ILE A 164 -8.31 -8.26 15.37
CA ILE A 164 -7.09 -7.60 14.89
C ILE A 164 -6.65 -8.07 13.50
N GLY A 165 -7.54 -8.75 12.78
CA GLY A 165 -7.28 -9.35 11.46
C GLY A 165 -7.34 -10.89 11.49
N PRO A 166 -7.41 -11.54 10.33
CA PRO A 166 -7.55 -12.99 10.27
C PRO A 166 -6.24 -13.72 10.60
N VAL A 167 -6.34 -14.89 11.23
CA VAL A 167 -5.24 -15.88 11.29
C VAL A 167 -5.26 -16.69 10.00
N ASP A 168 -4.11 -16.92 9.37
CA ASP A 168 -4.04 -17.60 8.06
C ASP A 168 -4.74 -18.95 8.08
N LEU A 169 -4.38 -19.84 9.02
CA LEU A 169 -5.11 -21.08 9.28
C LEU A 169 -5.33 -21.29 10.77
N LEU A 170 -6.53 -21.77 11.11
CA LEU A 170 -6.79 -22.39 12.40
C LEU A 170 -6.98 -23.90 12.17
N CYS A 171 -6.25 -24.71 12.92
CA CYS A 171 -6.22 -26.17 12.78
C CYS A 171 -6.50 -26.86 14.13
N ARG A 172 -6.78 -28.16 14.07
CA ARG A 172 -6.64 -29.07 15.20
C ARG A 172 -5.43 -29.95 14.99
N ASP A 173 -4.67 -30.21 16.05
CA ASP A 173 -3.63 -31.24 16.05
C ASP A 173 -4.23 -32.65 16.26
N ALA A 174 -3.37 -33.66 16.28
CA ALA A 174 -3.76 -35.06 16.49
C ALA A 174 -4.44 -35.32 17.84
N ALA A 175 -4.18 -34.48 18.85
CA ALA A 175 -4.84 -34.56 20.17
C ALA A 175 -6.16 -33.77 20.22
N GLY A 176 -6.52 -33.09 19.13
CA GLY A 176 -7.71 -32.25 19.03
C GLY A 176 -7.54 -30.84 19.59
N ALA A 177 -6.32 -30.44 19.99
CA ALA A 177 -6.03 -29.11 20.51
C ALA A 177 -5.92 -28.08 19.38
N THR A 178 -6.24 -26.83 19.68
CA THR A 178 -6.27 -25.74 18.69
C THR A 178 -4.86 -25.26 18.36
N VAL A 179 -4.59 -25.07 17.07
CA VAL A 179 -3.31 -24.56 16.55
C VAL A 179 -3.57 -23.38 15.62
N ALA A 180 -3.01 -22.22 15.95
CA ALA A 180 -2.97 -21.06 15.06
C ALA A 180 -1.71 -21.11 14.20
N VAL A 181 -1.87 -20.94 12.90
CA VAL A 181 -0.77 -21.02 11.92
C VAL A 181 -0.67 -19.69 11.20
N GLU A 182 0.52 -19.09 11.23
CA GLU A 182 0.88 -17.93 10.42
C GLU A 182 1.81 -18.38 9.30
N ILE A 183 1.53 -17.96 8.07
CA ILE A 183 2.19 -18.39 6.85
C ILE A 183 2.92 -17.21 6.22
N LYS A 184 4.21 -17.39 5.91
CA LYS A 184 5.00 -16.39 5.17
C LYS A 184 5.73 -17.02 4.00
N ARG A 185 6.00 -16.24 2.95
CA ARG A 185 7.02 -16.63 1.97
C ARG A 185 8.41 -16.55 2.62
N ARG A 186 8.69 -15.44 3.30
CA ARG A 186 9.91 -15.21 4.09
C ARG A 186 9.50 -14.85 5.52
N GLY A 187 9.84 -15.71 6.47
CA GLY A 187 9.56 -15.54 7.88
C GLY A 187 10.51 -14.55 8.54
N GLU A 188 10.00 -13.39 8.90
CA GLU A 188 10.69 -12.33 9.63
C GLU A 188 10.07 -12.11 11.02
N ILE A 189 10.63 -11.19 11.82
CA ILE A 189 10.20 -10.93 13.21
C ILE A 189 8.73 -10.46 13.25
N ASP A 190 8.30 -9.69 12.26
CA ASP A 190 6.94 -9.16 12.16
C ASP A 190 5.88 -10.27 12.12
N GLY A 191 6.15 -11.38 11.42
CA GLY A 191 5.27 -12.55 11.39
C GLY A 191 5.15 -13.25 12.75
N VAL A 192 6.24 -13.32 13.52
CA VAL A 192 6.23 -13.88 14.88
C VAL A 192 5.45 -12.98 15.84
N GLU A 193 5.65 -11.67 15.76
CA GLU A 193 4.88 -10.68 16.54
C GLU A 193 3.39 -10.69 16.19
N GLN A 194 3.06 -10.89 14.91
CA GLN A 194 1.69 -11.07 14.46
C GLN A 194 1.06 -12.33 15.08
N LEU A 195 1.73 -13.48 14.97
CA LEU A 195 1.23 -14.73 15.55
C LEU A 195 1.09 -14.66 17.08
N THR A 196 2.05 -14.03 17.77
CA THR A 196 1.99 -13.85 19.23
C THR A 196 0.72 -13.11 19.66
N ARG A 197 0.37 -12.01 18.97
CA ARG A 197 -0.87 -11.27 19.24
C ARG A 197 -2.13 -12.11 18.99
N TYR A 198 -2.11 -12.99 17.98
CA TYR A 198 -3.23 -13.92 17.76
C TYR A 198 -3.34 -14.95 18.88
N LEU A 199 -2.24 -15.54 19.35
CA LEU A 199 -2.25 -16.50 20.44
C LEU A 199 -2.80 -15.89 21.73
N GLU A 200 -2.37 -14.68 22.08
CA GLU A 200 -2.90 -13.96 23.24
C GLU A 200 -4.40 -13.67 23.14
N LEU A 201 -4.89 -13.36 21.94
CA LEU A 201 -6.30 -13.07 21.70
C LEU A 201 -7.15 -14.33 21.72
N LEU A 202 -6.76 -15.37 20.98
CA LEU A 202 -7.48 -16.63 20.87
C LEU A 202 -7.45 -17.43 22.18
N GLY A 203 -6.36 -17.32 22.94
CA GLY A 203 -6.23 -17.95 24.26
C GLY A 203 -7.22 -17.42 25.31
N ARG A 204 -7.90 -16.30 25.04
CA ARG A 204 -8.98 -15.76 25.90
C ARG A 204 -10.33 -16.44 25.65
N ASP A 205 -10.50 -17.13 24.53
CA ASP A 205 -11.72 -17.87 24.21
C ASP A 205 -11.64 -19.29 24.80
N PRO A 206 -12.48 -19.64 25.81
CA PRO A 206 -12.47 -20.97 26.41
C PRO A 206 -12.83 -22.10 25.44
N LEU A 207 -13.46 -21.80 24.30
CA LEU A 207 -13.77 -22.80 23.27
C LEU A 207 -12.57 -23.17 22.42
N LEU A 208 -11.56 -22.30 22.38
CA LEU A 208 -10.34 -22.50 21.60
C LEU A 208 -9.15 -22.87 22.49
N ALA A 209 -9.09 -22.33 23.71
CA ALA A 209 -7.98 -22.52 24.63
C ALA A 209 -7.85 -23.99 25.08
N PRO A 210 -6.61 -24.50 25.22
CA PRO A 210 -5.34 -23.85 24.90
C PRO A 210 -5.08 -23.76 23.39
N VAL A 211 -4.44 -22.66 22.95
CA VAL A 211 -4.06 -22.44 21.56
C VAL A 211 -2.53 -22.43 21.44
N SER A 212 -1.98 -23.28 20.59
CA SER A 212 -0.56 -23.30 20.27
C SER A 212 -0.27 -22.62 18.93
N GLY A 213 0.98 -22.20 18.70
CA GLY A 213 1.40 -21.47 17.51
C GLY A 213 2.30 -22.28 16.58
N VAL A 214 2.07 -22.18 15.28
CA VAL A 214 2.99 -22.65 14.23
C VAL A 214 3.32 -21.49 13.28
N PHE A 215 4.60 -21.19 13.15
CA PHE A 215 5.11 -20.23 12.18
C PHE A 215 5.68 -20.99 10.97
N ALA A 216 4.99 -20.94 9.84
CA ALA A 216 5.30 -21.71 8.65
C ALA A 216 5.80 -20.80 7.52
N ALA A 217 6.99 -21.07 6.97
CA ALA A 217 7.50 -20.28 5.85
C ALA A 217 8.46 -21.06 4.94
N GLN A 218 8.65 -20.63 3.69
CA GLN A 218 9.66 -21.24 2.82
C GLN A 218 11.10 -20.97 3.29
N GLU A 219 11.32 -19.81 3.89
CA GLU A 219 12.59 -19.43 4.51
C GLU A 219 12.27 -18.72 5.83
N ILE A 220 12.95 -19.05 6.92
CA ILE A 220 12.79 -18.36 8.22
C ILE A 220 14.14 -17.75 8.60
N LYS A 221 14.16 -16.44 8.83
CA LYS A 221 15.39 -15.74 9.26
C LYS A 221 15.82 -16.21 10.66
N PRO A 222 17.14 -16.35 10.93
CA PRO A 222 17.62 -16.86 12.22
C PRO A 222 17.05 -16.11 13.43
N GLN A 223 16.98 -14.79 13.38
CA GLN A 223 16.43 -13.98 14.48
C GLN A 223 14.93 -14.18 14.70
N ALA A 224 14.16 -14.46 13.64
CA ALA A 224 12.73 -14.75 13.74
C ALA A 224 12.52 -16.14 14.36
N ARG A 225 13.35 -17.13 13.97
CA ARG A 225 13.34 -18.47 14.57
C ARG A 225 13.61 -18.41 16.08
N VAL A 226 14.67 -17.71 16.48
CA VAL A 226 15.02 -17.55 17.90
C VAL A 226 13.85 -16.96 18.69
N LEU A 227 13.23 -15.89 18.17
CA LEU A 227 12.09 -15.27 18.84
C LEU A 227 10.85 -16.18 18.91
N ALA A 228 10.57 -16.93 17.85
CA ALA A 228 9.43 -17.85 17.82
C ALA A 228 9.62 -18.97 18.85
N GLU A 229 10.80 -19.59 18.88
CA GLU A 229 11.13 -20.68 19.80
C GLU A 229 11.11 -20.21 21.27
N ASP A 230 11.61 -19.00 21.56
CA ASP A 230 11.53 -18.37 22.90
C ASP A 230 10.08 -18.18 23.36
N ARG A 231 9.15 -17.93 22.44
CA ARG A 231 7.71 -17.80 22.71
C ARG A 231 6.92 -19.12 22.65
N GLY A 232 7.60 -20.25 22.52
CA GLY A 232 6.96 -21.57 22.39
C GLY A 232 6.21 -21.76 21.07
N ILE A 233 6.52 -20.98 20.04
CA ILE A 233 5.96 -21.09 18.69
C ILE A 233 6.83 -22.03 17.87
N ARG A 234 6.23 -23.08 17.32
CA ARG A 234 6.94 -24.05 16.50
C ARG A 234 7.18 -23.51 15.09
N CYS A 235 8.42 -23.60 14.62
CA CYS A 235 8.79 -23.17 13.27
C CYS A 235 8.74 -24.35 12.27
N VAL A 236 8.10 -24.17 11.11
CA VAL A 236 8.04 -25.14 10.01
C VAL A 236 8.58 -24.52 8.73
N VAL A 237 9.57 -25.16 8.11
CA VAL A 237 10.07 -24.75 6.80
C VAL A 237 9.30 -25.49 5.72
N LEU A 238 8.73 -24.74 4.76
CA LEU A 238 7.86 -25.27 3.73
C LEU A 238 8.62 -25.50 2.43
N ASP A 239 8.53 -26.71 1.89
CA ASP A 239 8.92 -26.98 0.51
C ASP A 239 7.73 -26.70 -0.42
N TYR A 240 7.77 -25.56 -1.09
CA TYR A 240 6.71 -25.14 -2.00
C TYR A 240 6.57 -26.04 -3.22
N HIS A 241 7.66 -26.66 -3.70
CA HIS A 241 7.59 -27.58 -4.84
C HIS A 241 6.94 -28.89 -4.44
N ALA A 242 7.32 -29.45 -3.29
CA ALA A 242 6.70 -30.64 -2.73
C ALA A 242 5.19 -30.42 -2.47
N LEU A 243 4.82 -29.26 -1.91
CA LEU A 243 3.42 -28.88 -1.67
C LEU A 243 2.60 -28.82 -2.96
N ARG A 244 3.20 -28.42 -4.09
CA ARG A 244 2.54 -28.40 -5.39
C ARG A 244 2.45 -29.77 -6.07
N GLY A 245 2.96 -30.83 -5.45
CA GLY A 245 3.08 -32.16 -6.07
C GLY A 245 4.08 -32.19 -7.23
N ILE A 246 5.01 -31.22 -7.28
CA ILE A 246 6.10 -31.22 -8.25
C ILE A 246 7.23 -32.05 -7.64
N THR A 247 7.37 -33.30 -8.05
CA THR A 247 8.55 -34.11 -7.73
C THR A 247 9.78 -33.41 -8.30
N ARG A 248 10.74 -33.06 -7.44
CA ARG A 248 12.10 -32.76 -7.90
C ARG A 248 12.64 -34.03 -8.51
N ASP A 249 12.84 -34.02 -9.82
CA ASP A 249 13.71 -35.00 -10.47
C ASP A 249 15.10 -34.79 -9.86
N GLU A 250 15.46 -35.62 -8.89
CA GLU A 250 16.79 -35.65 -8.29
C GLU A 250 17.78 -36.15 -9.36
N MET A 251 18.18 -35.28 -10.28
CA MET A 251 19.46 -35.44 -10.96
C MET A 251 20.56 -34.89 -10.07
N THR A 252 21.00 -35.73 -9.13
CA THR A 252 22.35 -35.63 -8.59
C THR A 252 23.33 -35.86 -9.74
N LEU A 253 23.91 -34.77 -10.26
CA LEU A 253 25.07 -34.88 -11.13
C LEU A 253 26.25 -35.41 -10.29
N PHE A 254 26.77 -36.55 -10.75
CA PHE A 254 28.05 -37.13 -10.34
C PHE A 254 29.22 -36.18 -10.57
#